data_AF-A0A9D4KEX8-F1
#
_entry.id   AF-A0A9D4KEX8-F1
#
_cell.length_a   1.000
_cell.length_b   1.000
_cell.length_c   1.000
_cell.angle_alpha   90.00
_cell.angle_beta   90.00
_cell.angle_gamma   90.00
#
_symmetry.space_group_name_H-M   'P 1'
#
loop_
_entity.id
_entity.type
_entity.pdbx_description
1 polymer ?
#
loop_
_entity_poly.entity_id
_entity_poly.type
_entity_poly.pdbx_seq_one_letter_code
_entity_poly.pdbx_strand_id
1 'polypeptide(L)' 'MMLHVKEPTHIRGHTLDVVITRDTVDTVSNVVDTDPGLSVGLRNISKDHYAVIFYARSSKPAPVRKTVALGKL' A
#
# COMPACT_ATOMS: atom_id res chain seq x y z
N MET A 1 -2.72 -14.20 -2.37
CA MET A 1 -2.51 -12.84 -2.92
C MET A 1 -3.88 -12.21 -3.05
N MET A 2 -4.13 -11.02 -2.48
CA MET A 2 -5.45 -10.39 -2.45
C MET A 2 -5.40 -9.03 -3.18
N LEU A 3 -6.26 -8.85 -4.18
CA LEU A 3 -6.44 -7.58 -4.88
C LEU A 3 -7.47 -6.74 -4.12
N HIS A 4 -7.09 -5.55 -3.70
CA HIS A 4 -7.94 -4.65 -2.93
C HIS A 4 -8.53 -3.50 -3.75
N VAL A 5 -7.93 -3.21 -4.91
CA VAL A 5 -8.42 -2.22 -5.87
C VAL A 5 -9.54 -2.87 -6.68
N LYS A 6 -10.73 -2.26 -6.66
CA LYS A 6 -11.92 -2.78 -7.34
C LYS A 6 -12.29 -1.98 -8.59
N GLU A 7 -11.86 -0.73 -8.67
CA GLU A 7 -12.11 0.15 -9.80
C GLU A 7 -10.88 0.22 -10.72
N PRO A 8 -11.06 0.67 -11.97
CA PRO A 8 -9.94 1.02 -12.83
C PRO A 8 -9.06 2.10 -12.20
N THR A 9 -7.75 1.93 -12.27
CA THR A 9 -6.77 2.95 -11.86
C THR A 9 -6.30 3.80 -13.04
N HIS A 10 -6.82 3.54 -14.24
CA HIS A 10 -6.49 4.24 -15.47
C HIS A 10 -7.75 4.64 -16.25
N ILE A 11 -7.73 5.80 -16.91
CA ILE A 11 -8.86 6.37 -17.67
C ILE A 11 -9.38 5.48 -18.80
N ARG A 12 -8.56 4.52 -19.27
CA ARG A 12 -8.94 3.51 -20.27
C ARG A 12 -9.60 2.26 -19.67
N GLY A 13 -9.92 2.26 -18.38
CA GLY A 13 -10.58 1.14 -17.71
C GLY A 13 -9.62 0.02 -17.28
N HIS A 14 -8.33 0.29 -17.13
CA HIS A 14 -7.35 -0.69 -16.68
C HIS A 14 -7.01 -0.53 -15.19
N THR A 15 -6.72 -1.64 -14.50
CA THR A 15 -6.17 -1.65 -13.15
C THR A 15 -4.68 -1.96 -13.25
N LEU A 16 -3.85 -0.92 -13.27
CA LEU A 16 -2.40 -1.01 -13.47
C LEU A 16 -1.60 -0.72 -12.19
N ASP A 17 -2.20 0.02 -11.27
CA ASP A 17 -1.56 0.43 -10.02
C ASP A 17 -1.86 -0.60 -8.92
N VAL A 18 -0.82 -1.15 -8.31
CA VAL A 18 -0.93 -2.28 -7.37
C VAL A 18 -0.14 -2.06 -6.09
N VAL A 19 -0.68 -2.59 -4.99
CA VAL A 19 0.00 -2.68 -3.69
C VAL A 19 0.14 -4.16 -3.33
N ILE A 20 1.38 -4.60 -3.10
CA ILE A 20 1.69 -6.00 -2.78
C ILE A 20 2.23 -6.06 -1.35
N THR A 21 1.53 -6.77 -0.46
CA THR A 21 1.94 -6.99 0.93
C THR A 21 2.35 -8.43 1.18
N ARG A 22 3.26 -8.64 2.13
CA ARG A 22 3.67 -9.99 2.59
C ARG A 22 2.66 -10.64 3.53
N ASP A 23 1.84 -9.83 4.20
CA ASP A 23 0.96 -10.27 5.26
C ASP A 23 -0.46 -10.55 4.74
N THR A 24 -1.11 -11.54 5.33
CA THR A 24 -2.35 -12.18 4.85
C THR A 24 -3.60 -11.69 5.56
N VAL A 25 -3.46 -10.91 6.65
CA VAL A 25 -4.60 -10.50 7.49
C VAL A 25 -4.55 -9.00 7.75
N ASP A 26 -5.58 -8.28 7.27
CA ASP A 26 -5.94 -6.90 7.63
C ASP A 26 -4.85 -5.81 7.58
N THR A 27 -3.72 -6.08 6.92
CA THR A 27 -2.62 -5.14 6.77
C THR A 27 -3.02 -3.96 5.88
N VAL A 28 -3.87 -4.18 4.88
CA VAL A 28 -4.33 -3.14 3.97
C VAL A 28 -5.81 -2.90 4.22
N SER A 29 -6.18 -1.65 4.47
CA SER A 29 -7.57 -1.23 4.68
C SER A 29 -7.85 0.08 3.96
N ASN A 30 -9.14 0.37 3.73
CA ASN A 30 -9.63 1.62 3.16
C ASN A 30 -8.90 2.00 1.87
N VAL A 31 -8.90 1.08 0.88
CA VAL A 31 -8.41 1.39 -0.46
C VAL A 31 -9.45 2.26 -1.15
N VAL A 32 -9.05 3.49 -1.48
CA VAL A 32 -9.90 4.48 -2.13
C VAL A 32 -9.18 4.98 -3.38
N ASP A 33 -9.85 4.83 -4.52
CA ASP A 33 -9.44 5.46 -5.76
C ASP A 33 -9.94 6.90 -5.74
N THR A 34 -9.02 7.84 -5.80
CA THR A 34 -9.30 9.27 -5.74
C THR A 34 -9.12 9.90 -7.11
N ASP A 35 -10.06 10.80 -7.44
CA ASP A 35 -10.08 11.58 -8.67
C ASP A 35 -8.72 12.25 -8.93
N PRO A 36 -8.28 12.40 -10.20
CA PRO A 36 -6.97 12.94 -10.54
C PRO A 36 -6.72 14.37 -10.00
N GLY A 37 -7.80 15.06 -9.57
CA GLY A 37 -7.80 16.41 -9.01
C GLY A 37 -7.06 16.62 -7.68
N LEU A 38 -6.53 15.58 -7.01
CA LEU A 38 -5.73 15.75 -5.78
C LEU A 38 -4.34 16.39 -6.00
N SER A 39 -3.95 16.75 -7.23
CA SER A 39 -2.83 17.69 -7.45
C SER A 39 -3.26 19.12 -7.16
N VAL A 40 -3.43 19.47 -5.89
CA VAL A 40 -3.51 20.87 -5.47
C VAL A 40 -2.14 21.50 -5.71
N GLY A 41 -1.97 22.23 -6.81
CA GLY A 41 -0.86 23.17 -7.02
C GLY A 41 0.16 22.87 -8.12
N LEU A 42 0.06 21.77 -8.87
CA LEU A 42 0.99 21.47 -9.97
C LEU A 42 0.26 21.41 -11.32
N ARG A 43 0.48 22.45 -12.12
CA ARG A 43 0.09 22.61 -13.53
C ARG A 43 0.34 21.32 -14.34
N ASN A 44 -0.64 20.95 -15.17
CA ASN A 44 -0.52 20.05 -16.32
C ASN A 44 0.25 18.75 -16.10
N ILE A 45 -0.25 17.89 -15.22
CA ILE A 45 0.01 16.46 -15.38
C ILE A 45 -1.25 15.89 -16.06
N SER A 46 -1.12 15.52 -17.33
CA SER A 46 -2.04 14.58 -17.98
C SER A 46 -2.04 13.30 -17.13
N LYS A 47 -2.98 13.18 -16.19
CA LYS A 47 -3.08 12.01 -15.32
C LYS A 47 -4.13 11.09 -15.93
N ASP A 48 -3.65 10.24 -16.82
CA ASP A 48 -4.39 9.06 -17.29
C ASP A 48 -4.49 7.99 -16.19
N HIS A 49 -3.78 8.16 -15.06
CA HIS A 49 -3.91 7.35 -13.85
C HIS A 49 -4.63 8.09 -12.70
N TYR A 50 -5.50 7.36 -12.00
CA TYR A 50 -6.15 7.77 -10.74
C TYR A 50 -5.21 7.54 -9.56
N ALA A 51 -5.32 8.39 -8.53
CA ALA A 51 -4.51 8.21 -7.33
C ALA A 51 -5.13 7.15 -6.41
N VAL A 52 -4.37 6.10 -6.08
CA VAL A 52 -4.80 5.04 -5.16
C VAL A 52 -4.29 5.36 -3.76
N ILE A 53 -5.19 5.51 -2.80
CA ILE A 53 -4.85 5.72 -1.39
C ILE A 53 -5.21 4.45 -0.61
N PHE A 54 -4.32 4.02 0.29
CA PHE A 54 -4.57 2.89 1.18
C PHE A 54 -3.95 3.12 2.55
N TYR A 55 -4.48 2.44 3.56
CA TYR A 55 -3.94 2.47 4.92
C TYR A 55 -3.30 1.13 5.25
N ALA A 56 -1.99 1.17 5.49
CA ALA A 56 -1.24 0.03 5.98
C ALA A 56 -1.27 -0.02 7.52
N ARG A 57 -1.81 -1.10 8.08
CA ARG A 57 -1.72 -1.41 9.51
C ARG A 57 -0.47 -2.26 9.73
N SER A 58 0.45 -1.75 10.55
CA SER A 58 1.62 -2.49 11.00
C SER A 58 1.58 -2.58 12.51
N SER A 59 1.45 -3.79 13.04
CA SER A 59 1.62 -4.04 14.47
C SER A 59 3.11 -4.18 14.78
N LYS A 60 3.55 -3.60 15.89
CA LYS A 60 4.88 -3.89 16.42
C LYS A 60 4.99 -5.40 16.69
N PRO A 61 5.98 -6.11 16.12
CA PRO A 61 6.13 -7.54 16.38
C PRO A 61 6.40 -7.77 17.87
N ALA A 62 5.96 -8.92 18.38
CA ALA A 62 6.24 -9.33 19.74
C ALA A 62 7.76 -9.30 19.99
N PRO A 63 8.24 -8.81 21.16
CA PRO A 63 9.66 -8.82 21.47
C PRO A 63 10.22 -10.24 21.38
N VAL A 64 11.18 -10.45 20.48
CA VAL A 64 11.89 -11.73 20.38
C VAL A 64 13.04 -11.71 21.37
N ARG A 65 12.94 -12.49 22.46
CA ARG A 65 14.07 -12.72 23.36
C ARG A 65 15.07 -13.64 22.66
N LYS A 66 16.24 -13.09 22.29
CA LYS A 66 17.36 -13.89 21.82
C LYS A 66 18.31 -14.15 22.98
N THR A 67 18.51 -15.41 23.34
CA THR A 67 19.56 -15.81 24.28
C THR A 67 20.89 -15.80 23.52
N VAL A 68 21.78 -14.90 23.90
CA VAL A 68 23.17 -14.91 23.41
C VAL A 68 23.99 -15.71 24.40
N ALA A 69 24.52 -16.86 23.97
CA ALA A 69 25.50 -17.59 24.75
C ALA A 69 26.86 -16.91 24.60
N LEU A 70 27.42 -16.40 25.69
CA LEU A 70 28.82 -16.01 25.75
C LEU A 70 29.64 -17.31 25.79
N GLY A 71 30.36 -17.60 24.71
CA GLY A 71 31.40 -18.62 24.71
C GLY A 71 32.44 -18.29 25.78
N LYS A 72 32.85 -19.27 26.57
CA LYS A 72 33.93 -19.10 27.56
C LYS A 72 35.19 -18.62 26.84
N LEU A 73 35.83 -17.58 27.39
CA LEU A 73 37.19 -17.15 27.03
C LEU A 73 38.20 -18.26 27.37
#